data_AF-A0A529QKU8-F1
#
_entry.id   AF-A0A529QKU8-F1
#
_cell.length_a   1.000
_cell.length_b   1.000
_cell.length_c   1.000
_cell.angle_alpha   90.00
_cell.angle_beta   90.00
_cell.angle_gamma   90.00
#
_symmetry.space_group_name_H-M   'P 1'
#
loop_
_entity.id
_entity.type
_entity.pdbx_description
1 polymer ?
#
loop_
_entity_poly.entity_id
_entity_poly.type
_entity_poly.pdbx_seq_one_letter_code
_entity_poly.pdbx_strand_id
1 'polypeptide(L)' 'SNTRHVEEALARLTESYYAMGLTSEAQTAAAVLGTNYPDSQWYKDSYKLLQSNGLEPRENAGSWISKAGKLITGA' A
#
# COMPACT_ATOMS: atom_id res chain seq x y z
N SER A 1 -20.29 19.86 2.71
CA SER A 1 -19.65 19.15 1.59
C SER A 1 -18.20 18.86 1.95
N ASN A 2 -17.90 17.72 2.59
CA ASN A 2 -16.54 17.30 2.96
C ASN A 2 -16.41 15.79 2.76
N THR A 3 -16.75 15.34 1.56
CA THR A 3 -16.56 13.94 1.19
C THR A 3 -15.08 13.70 1.00
N ARG A 4 -14.54 12.69 1.67
CA ARG A 4 -13.12 12.33 1.70
C ARG A 4 -12.73 11.56 0.43
N HIS A 5 -12.85 12.21 -0.73
CA HIS A 5 -12.70 11.57 -2.05
C HIS A 5 -11.29 11.03 -2.30
N VAL A 6 -10.25 11.74 -1.85
CA VAL A 6 -8.86 11.29 -2.04
C VAL A 6 -8.59 10.04 -1.20
N GLU A 7 -9.02 10.05 0.06
CA GLU A 7 -8.89 8.92 0.97
C GLU A 7 -9.61 7.68 0.44
N GLU A 8 -10.85 7.85 -0.05
CA GLU A 8 -11.62 6.77 -0.66
C GLU A 8 -10.93 6.23 -1.92
N ALA A 9 -10.48 7.09 -2.82
CA ALA A 9 -9.81 6.66 -4.05
C ALA A 9 -8.55 5.82 -3.77
N LEU A 10 -7.75 6.22 -2.78
CA LEU A 10 -6.56 5.48 -2.36
C LEU A 10 -6.90 4.13 -1.72
N ALA A 11 -7.99 4.05 -0.96
CA ALA A 11 -8.49 2.78 -0.43
C ALA A 11 -8.96 1.85 -1.55
N ARG A 12 -9.73 2.36 -2.53
CA ARG A 12 -10.15 1.58 -3.70
C ARG A 12 -8.97 1.07 -4.52
N LEU A 13 -7.91 1.87 -4.66
CA LEU A 13 -6.67 1.43 -5.31
C LEU A 13 -6.01 0.30 -4.52
N THR A 14 -5.91 0.42 -3.19
CA THR A 14 -5.39 -0.63 -2.32
C THR A 14 -6.15 -1.94 -2.51
N GLU A 15 -7.49 -1.89 -2.43
CA GLU A 15 -8.37 -3.03 -2.64
C GLU A 15 -8.22 -3.66 -4.03
N SER A 16 -8.16 -2.83 -5.07
CA SER A 16 -8.04 -3.28 -6.46
C SER A 16 -6.70 -3.95 -6.73
N TYR A 17 -5.60 -3.35 -6.28
CA TYR A 17 -4.27 -3.96 -6.39
C TYR A 17 -4.19 -5.27 -5.63
N TYR A 18 -4.76 -5.32 -4.42
CA TYR A 18 -4.82 -6.54 -3.64
C TYR A 18 -5.61 -7.65 -4.36
N ALA A 19 -6.80 -7.33 -4.87
CA ALA A 19 -7.65 -8.27 -5.60
C ALA A 19 -6.98 -8.81 -6.88
N MET A 20 -6.15 -8.00 -7.54
CA MET A 20 -5.34 -8.42 -8.70
C MET A 20 -4.08 -9.22 -8.31
N GLY A 21 -3.80 -9.42 -7.03
CA GLY A 21 -2.57 -10.07 -6.55
C GLY A 21 -1.32 -9.17 -6.60
N LEU A 22 -1.48 -7.89 -6.89
CA LEU A 22 -0.44 -6.86 -6.89
C LEU A 22 -0.19 -6.38 -5.46
N THR A 23 0.28 -7.30 -4.62
CA THR A 23 0.44 -7.08 -3.17
C THR A 23 1.41 -5.94 -2.86
N SER A 24 2.42 -5.73 -3.70
CA SER A 24 3.41 -4.66 -3.48
C SER A 24 2.81 -3.27 -3.70
N GLU A 25 2.00 -3.13 -4.74
CA GLU A 25 1.28 -1.91 -5.10
C GLU A 25 0.17 -1.63 -4.09
N ALA A 26 -0.51 -2.67 -3.60
CA ALA A 26 -1.49 -2.53 -2.52
C ALA A 26 -0.85 -2.02 -1.22
N GLN A 27 0.29 -2.57 -0.81
CA GLN A 27 1.04 -2.11 0.37
C GLN A 27 1.50 -0.66 0.22
N THR A 28 1.91 -0.27 -0.99
CA THR A 28 2.36 1.10 -1.30
C THR A 28 1.19 2.09 -1.26
N ALA A 29 0.05 1.76 -1.89
CA ALA A 29 -1.14 2.59 -1.87
C ALA A 29 -1.67 2.83 -0.45
N ALA A 30 -1.68 1.78 0.38
CA ALA A 30 -2.04 1.88 1.79
C ALA A 30 -1.03 2.70 2.62
N ALA A 31 0.26 2.62 2.30
CA ALA A 31 1.30 3.42 2.96
C ALA A 31 1.15 4.91 2.63
N VAL A 32 0.87 5.26 1.38
CA VAL A 32 0.59 6.65 0.97
C VAL A 32 -0.67 7.17 1.66
N LEU A 33 -1.72 6.34 1.72
CA LEU A 33 -2.97 6.68 2.42
C LEU A 33 -2.72 6.92 3.91
N GLY A 34 -1.99 6.04 4.59
CA GLY A 34 -1.68 6.18 6.02
C GLY A 34 -0.76 7.35 6.35
N THR A 35 0.17 7.68 5.44
CA THR A 35 1.09 8.81 5.62
C THR A 35 0.37 10.15 5.50
N ASN A 36 -0.55 10.28 4.53
CA ASN A 36 -1.26 11.53 4.27
C ASN A 36 -2.54 11.69 5.11
N TYR A 37 -3.17 10.57 5.49
CA TYR A 37 -4.46 10.54 6.16
C TYR A 37 -4.51 9.48 7.30
N PRO A 38 -3.66 9.58 8.32
CA PRO A 38 -3.53 8.56 9.38
C PRO A 38 -4.81 8.36 10.20
N ASP A 39 -5.64 9.39 10.36
CA ASP A 39 -6.91 9.32 11.09
C ASP A 39 -8.10 8.93 10.21
N SER A 40 -7.86 8.61 8.93
CA SER A 40 -8.90 8.25 7.99
C SER A 40 -9.56 6.91 8.33
N GLN A 41 -10.88 6.84 8.20
CA GLN A 41 -11.58 5.55 8.20
C GLN A 41 -11.10 4.65 7.05
N TRP A 42 -10.84 5.23 5.87
CA TRP A 42 -10.38 4.52 4.69
C TRP A 42 -8.99 3.92 4.89
N TYR A 43 -8.12 4.61 5.62
CA TYR A 43 -6.84 4.05 6.04
C TYR A 43 -7.05 2.85 6.97
N LYS A 44 -7.91 2.98 8.00
CA LYS A 44 -8.19 1.91 8.95
C LYS A 44 -8.72 0.65 8.26
N ASP A 45 -9.62 0.81 7.30
CA ASP A 45 -10.16 -0.30 6.52
C ASP A 45 -9.09 -0.93 5.60
N SER A 46 -8.31 -0.11 4.89
CA SER A 46 -7.20 -0.59 4.04
C SER A 46 -6.12 -1.31 4.83
N TYR A 47 -5.79 -0.80 6.02
CA TYR A 47 -4.86 -1.42 6.95
C TYR A 47 -5.37 -2.78 7.41
N LYS A 48 -6.65 -2.86 7.80
CA LYS A 48 -7.28 -4.10 8.24
C LYS A 48 -7.34 -5.13 7.12
N LEU A 49 -7.63 -4.72 5.88
CA LEU A 49 -7.58 -5.59 4.70
C LEU A 49 -6.20 -6.23 4.54
N LEU A 50 -5.13 -5.42 4.55
CA LEU A 50 -3.77 -5.93 4.42
C LEU A 50 -3.40 -6.85 5.60
N GLN A 51 -3.68 -6.42 6.83
CA GLN A 51 -3.34 -7.18 8.04
C GLN A 51 -4.04 -8.54 8.10
N SER A 52 -5.32 -8.59 7.70
CA SER A 52 -6.08 -9.84 7.64
C SER A 52 -5.49 -10.86 6.67
N ASN A 53 -4.62 -10.42 5.76
CA ASN A 53 -3.94 -11.25 4.77
C ASN A 53 -2.43 -11.36 5.04
N GLY A 54 -1.98 -11.01 6.25
CA GLY A 54 -0.57 -11.10 6.67
C GLY A 54 0.34 -10.05 6.02
N LEU A 55 -0.24 -8.97 5.50
CA LEU A 55 0.48 -7.86 4.86
C LEU A 55 0.41 -6.61 5.74
N GLU A 56 1.45 -5.78 5.66
CA GLU A 56 1.52 -4.49 6.35
C GLU A 56 1.67 -3.38 5.31
N PRO A 57 1.12 -2.17 5.53
CA PRO A 57 1.40 -1.03 4.65
C PRO A 57 2.90 -0.74 4.70
N ARG A 58 3.56 -0.90 3.57
CA ARG A 58 4.98 -0.57 3.41
C ARG A 58 5.21 -0.15 1.98
N GLU A 59 6.04 0.85 1.80
CA GLU A 59 6.61 1.15 0.50
C GLU A 59 7.63 0.05 0.18
N ASN A 60 7.54 -0.52 -1.02
CA ASN A 60 8.37 -1.67 -1.37
C ASN A 60 9.82 -1.27 -1.66
N ALA A 61 10.64 -1.17 -0.61
CA ALA A 61 12.10 -1.01 -0.73
C ALA A 61 12.84 -2.34 -1.00
N GLY A 62 12.18 -3.49 -0.82
CA GLY A 62 12.79 -4.83 -0.82
C GLY A 62 12.37 -5.77 -1.95
N SER A 63 11.84 -5.25 -3.06
CA SER A 63 11.41 -6.04 -4.22
C SER A 63 12.55 -6.94 -4.74
N TRP A 64 12.24 -8.03 -5.46
CA TRP A 64 13.24 -8.84 -6.15
C TRP A 64 14.12 -7.98 -7.09
N ILE A 65 13.58 -6.87 -7.58
CA ILE A 65 14.29 -5.80 -8.30
C ILE A 65 15.31 -5.07 -7.42
N SER A 66 15.03 -4.82 -6.14
CA SER A 66 16.00 -4.26 -5.20
C SER A 66 17.15 -5.24 -4.92
N LYS A 67 16.87 -6.55 -4.86
CA LYS A 67 17.92 -7.60 -4.77
C LYS A 67 18.71 -7.76 -6.07
N ALA A 68 18.05 -7.71 -7.23
CA ALA A 68 18.69 -7.77 -8.54
C ALA A 68 19.56 -6.52 -8.79
N GLY A 69 19.08 -5.36 -8.38
CA GLY A 69 19.84 -4.10 -8.40
C GLY A 69 21.10 -4.19 -7.56
N LYS A 70 21.01 -4.69 -6.32
CA LYS A 70 22.17 -4.85 -5.41
C LYS A 70 23.24 -5.80 -5.96
N LEU A 71 22.82 -6.83 -6.71
CA LEU A 71 23.72 -7.77 -7.40
C LEU A 71 24.43 -7.15 -8.61
N ILE A 72 23.78 -6.25 -9.35
CA ILE A 72 24.35 -5.58 -10.53
C ILE A 72 25.26 -4.41 -10.12
N THR A 73 24.94 -3.71 -9.03
CA THR A 73 25.74 -2.57 -8.55
C THR A 73 26.88 -2.96 -7.60
N GLY A 74 27.00 -4.25 -7.24
CA GLY A 74 28.18 -4.79 -6.56
C GLY A 74 28.38 -4.32 -5.11
N ALA A 75 27.30 -4.14 -4.35
CA ALA A 75 27.35 -3.79 -2.91
C ALA A 75 27.04 -4.97 -1.98
#